data_AF-A0AAC9LBV7-F1
#
_entry.id   AF-A0AAC9LBV7-F1
#
_cell.length_a   1.000
_cell.length_b   1.000
_cell.length_c   1.000
_cell.angle_alpha   90.00
_cell.angle_beta   90.00
_cell.angle_gamma   90.00
#
_symmetry.space_group_name_H-M   'P 1'
#
loop_
_entity.id
_entity.type
_entity.pdbx_description
1 polymer ?
#
loop_
_entity_poly.entity_id
_entity_poly.type
_entity_poly.pdbx_seq_one_letter_code
_entity_poly.pdbx_strand_id
1 'polypeptide(L)'
;MSVTDVVAQLRQAHALLTAARLATAQADAAIVDGAMIFAAATAGSTQPEVAGIADLARLSSEDVRTADALFAQTQALIDTYCHDIAGVGAGEPTAADFRGRATEEAVPSHPPASATTDETEPPEVRYAGWIAELRRSGAKISPERVIRMTRHRDGRLVWLEEGHENSSGRAHILRPERIDEFAGSGIPERRVLDVIFNEIENGSLVRTSGNGGEVYEVPTEVGPRLIKIVIASNGYIVTSHPMGRRRG
;
A
#
# COMPACT_ATOMS: atom_id res chain seq x y z
N MET A 1 -0.73 12.14 17.22
CA MET A 1 -2.17 12.28 16.90
C MET A 1 -2.97 12.34 18.19
N SER A 2 -4.05 13.13 18.23
CA SER A 2 -5.00 13.07 19.35
C SER A 2 -5.93 11.85 19.22
N VAL A 3 -6.50 11.37 20.33
CA VAL A 3 -7.51 10.28 20.30
C VAL A 3 -8.69 10.65 19.39
N THR A 4 -9.07 11.93 19.36
CA THR A 4 -10.10 12.46 18.47
C THR A 4 -9.73 12.34 16.99
N ASP A 5 -8.46 12.53 16.61
CA ASP A 5 -8.00 12.38 15.22
C ASP A 5 -8.06 10.90 14.79
N VAL A 6 -7.64 9.99 15.67
CA VAL A 6 -7.68 8.54 15.42
C VAL A 6 -9.14 8.07 15.22
N VAL A 7 -10.06 8.51 16.09
CA VAL A 7 -11.49 8.18 15.97
C VAL A 7 -12.08 8.75 14.68
N ALA A 8 -11.69 9.96 14.27
CA ALA A 8 -12.14 10.55 13.01
C ALA A 8 -11.66 9.76 11.79
N GLN A 9 -10.40 9.34 11.77
CA GLN A 9 -9.84 8.50 10.71
C GLN A 9 -10.50 7.11 10.65
N LEU A 10 -10.77 6.49 11.80
CA LEU A 10 -11.48 5.21 11.86
C LEU A 10 -12.91 5.31 11.33
N ARG A 11 -13.62 6.40 11.63
CA ARG A 11 -14.94 6.67 11.03
C ARG A 11 -14.87 6.86 9.52
N GLN A 12 -13.85 7.55 9.03
CA GLN A 12 -13.62 7.69 7.59
C GLN A 12 -13.35 6.34 6.93
N ALA A 13 -12.51 5.50 7.53
CA ALA A 13 -12.23 4.15 7.04
C ALA A 13 -13.50 3.28 7.01
N HIS A 14 -14.34 3.36 8.05
CA HIS A 14 -15.63 2.66 8.11
C HIS A 14 -16.59 3.09 6.98
N ALA A 15 -16.67 4.40 6.71
CA ALA A 15 -17.48 4.93 5.62
C ALA A 15 -17.00 4.42 4.24
N LEU A 16 -15.68 4.36 4.03
CA LEU A 16 -15.10 3.79 2.80
C LEU A 16 -15.39 2.30 2.66
N LEU A 17 -15.31 1.53 3.75
CA LEU A 17 -15.69 0.12 3.75
C LEU A 17 -17.18 -0.06 3.43
N THR A 18 -18.05 0.81 3.93
CA THR A 18 -19.49 0.79 3.60
C THR A 18 -19.70 0.98 2.10
N ALA A 19 -19.02 1.96 1.50
CA ALA A 19 -19.08 2.19 0.06
C ALA A 19 -18.53 1.01 -0.74
N ALA A 20 -17.41 0.42 -0.31
CA ALA A 20 -16.83 -0.76 -0.95
C ALA A 20 -17.78 -1.95 -0.92
N ARG A 21 -18.48 -2.17 0.19
CA ARG A 21 -19.49 -3.24 0.31
C ARG A 21 -20.70 -3.05 -0.59
N LEU A 22 -21.17 -1.81 -0.73
CA LEU A 22 -22.23 -1.51 -1.69
C LEU A 22 -21.76 -1.82 -3.12
N ALA A 23 -20.53 -1.45 -3.46
CA ALA A 23 -19.95 -1.73 -4.78
C ALA A 23 -19.77 -3.25 -5.03
N THR A 24 -19.33 -4.03 -4.03
CA THR A 24 -19.23 -5.50 -4.16
C THR A 24 -20.59 -6.15 -4.32
N ALA A 25 -21.62 -5.68 -3.60
CA ALA A 25 -22.98 -6.17 -3.79
C ALA A 25 -23.51 -5.88 -5.21
N GLN A 26 -23.25 -4.68 -5.73
CA GLN A 26 -23.61 -4.31 -7.10
C GLN A 26 -22.86 -5.16 -8.15
N ALA A 27 -21.56 -5.41 -7.93
CA ALA A 27 -20.76 -6.24 -8.82
C ALA A 27 -21.23 -7.70 -8.82
N ASP A 28 -21.50 -8.29 -7.65
CA ASP A 28 -22.03 -9.65 -7.55
C ASP A 28 -23.37 -9.80 -8.28
N ALA A 29 -24.30 -8.84 -8.07
CA ALA A 29 -25.56 -8.82 -8.80
C ALA A 29 -25.37 -8.75 -10.32
N ALA A 30 -24.48 -7.87 -10.80
CA ALA A 30 -24.19 -7.75 -12.23
C ALA A 30 -23.58 -9.02 -12.82
N ILE A 31 -22.70 -9.71 -12.09
CA ILE A 31 -22.10 -10.98 -12.53
C ILE A 31 -23.17 -12.07 -12.60
N VAL A 32 -24.01 -12.20 -11.57
CA VAL A 32 -25.08 -13.20 -11.53
C VAL A 32 -26.11 -12.96 -12.64
N ASP A 33 -26.57 -11.71 -12.81
CA ASP A 33 -27.52 -11.36 -13.86
C ASP A 33 -26.94 -11.60 -15.26
N GLY A 34 -25.69 -11.18 -15.48
CA GLY A 34 -24.96 -11.42 -16.73
C GLY A 34 -24.81 -12.92 -17.03
N ALA A 35 -24.48 -13.72 -16.01
CA ALA A 35 -24.38 -15.17 -16.13
C ALA A 35 -25.73 -15.82 -16.47
N MET A 36 -26.83 -15.36 -15.87
CA MET A 36 -28.17 -15.84 -16.21
C MET A 36 -28.57 -15.51 -17.64
N ILE A 37 -28.34 -14.28 -18.09
CA ILE A 37 -28.61 -13.86 -19.48
C ILE A 37 -27.79 -14.70 -20.46
N PHE A 38 -26.49 -14.87 -20.17
CA PHE A 38 -25.60 -15.67 -21.01
C PHE A 38 -26.07 -17.13 -21.08
N ALA A 39 -26.35 -17.76 -19.93
CA ALA A 39 -26.82 -19.13 -19.87
C ALA A 39 -28.13 -19.36 -20.64
N ALA A 40 -29.06 -18.40 -20.56
CA ALA A 40 -30.30 -18.45 -21.34
C ALA A 40 -30.03 -18.36 -22.86
N ALA A 41 -29.12 -17.48 -23.28
CA ALA A 41 -28.77 -17.30 -24.68
C ALA A 41 -27.99 -18.50 -25.27
N THR A 42 -27.24 -19.23 -24.43
CA THR A 42 -26.42 -20.37 -24.85
C THR A 42 -27.04 -21.72 -24.51
N ALA A 43 -28.34 -21.76 -24.20
CA ALA A 43 -29.03 -22.99 -23.85
C ALA A 43 -28.87 -24.06 -24.96
N GLY A 44 -28.39 -25.24 -24.59
CA GLY A 44 -28.14 -26.35 -25.51
C GLY A 44 -26.82 -26.28 -26.28
N SER A 45 -26.00 -25.24 -26.07
CA SER A 45 -24.65 -25.18 -26.63
C SER A 45 -23.72 -26.21 -25.97
N THR A 46 -22.95 -26.92 -26.78
CA THR A 46 -21.92 -27.87 -26.33
C THR A 46 -20.50 -27.30 -26.44
N GLN A 47 -20.38 -26.00 -26.73
CA GLN A 47 -19.08 -25.36 -26.87
C GLN A 47 -18.38 -25.23 -25.52
N PRO A 48 -17.09 -25.60 -25.41
CA PRO A 48 -16.35 -25.54 -24.15
C PRO A 48 -16.25 -24.12 -23.58
N GLU A 49 -16.31 -23.09 -24.42
CA GLU A 49 -16.30 -21.69 -24.05
C GLU A 49 -17.51 -21.32 -23.18
N VAL A 50 -18.67 -21.94 -23.41
CA VAL A 50 -19.90 -21.69 -22.63
C VAL A 50 -19.72 -22.19 -21.20
N ALA A 51 -19.15 -23.38 -21.03
CA ALA A 51 -18.82 -23.92 -19.72
C ALA A 51 -17.74 -23.08 -19.03
N GLY A 52 -16.70 -22.67 -19.76
CA GLY A 52 -15.65 -21.80 -19.24
C GLY A 52 -16.15 -20.44 -18.74
N ILE A 53 -17.08 -19.81 -19.47
CA ILE A 53 -17.68 -18.53 -19.05
C ILE A 53 -18.56 -18.71 -17.80
N ALA A 54 -19.33 -19.81 -17.73
CA ALA A 54 -20.14 -20.11 -16.54
C ALA A 54 -19.27 -20.33 -15.30
N ASP A 55 -18.17 -21.08 -15.44
CA ASP A 55 -17.21 -21.31 -14.36
C ASP A 55 -16.53 -20.00 -13.91
N LEU A 56 -16.10 -19.15 -14.86
CA LEU A 56 -15.51 -17.85 -14.55
C LEU A 56 -16.49 -16.92 -13.83
N ALA A 57 -17.76 -16.87 -14.25
CA ALA A 57 -18.77 -16.07 -13.58
C ALA A 57 -19.04 -16.54 -12.14
N ARG A 58 -19.05 -17.86 -11.92
CA ARG A 58 -19.18 -18.44 -10.57
C ARG A 58 -17.99 -18.06 -9.68
N LEU A 59 -16.76 -18.27 -10.16
CA LEU A 59 -15.54 -17.94 -9.43
C LEU A 59 -15.47 -16.44 -9.10
N SER A 60 -15.77 -15.58 -10.07
CA SER A 60 -15.78 -14.12 -9.87
C SER A 60 -16.80 -13.70 -8.80
N SER A 61 -17.98 -14.32 -8.80
CA SER A 61 -19.00 -14.05 -7.78
C SER A 61 -18.56 -14.51 -6.39
N GLU A 62 -17.91 -15.67 -6.27
CA GLU A 62 -17.36 -16.18 -5.01
C GLU A 62 -16.29 -15.25 -4.44
N ASP A 63 -15.39 -14.74 -5.29
CA ASP A 63 -14.35 -13.79 -4.90
C ASP A 63 -14.96 -12.46 -4.40
N VAL A 64 -15.95 -11.93 -5.12
CA VAL A 64 -16.64 -10.68 -4.73
C VAL A 64 -17.39 -10.85 -3.41
N ARG A 65 -18.09 -11.97 -3.20
CA ARG A 65 -18.75 -12.27 -1.91
C ARG A 65 -17.74 -12.42 -0.77
N THR A 66 -16.59 -13.03 -1.05
CA THR A 66 -15.51 -13.17 -0.06
C THR A 66 -14.96 -11.79 0.35
N ALA A 67 -14.78 -10.88 -0.61
CA ALA A 67 -14.38 -9.51 -0.33
C ALA A 67 -15.41 -8.77 0.53
N ASP A 68 -16.72 -8.84 0.22
CA ASP A 68 -17.78 -8.25 1.05
C ASP A 68 -17.73 -8.76 2.50
N ALA A 69 -17.57 -10.07 2.68
CA ALA A 69 -17.49 -10.68 4.00
C ALA A 69 -16.26 -10.20 4.80
N LEU A 70 -15.13 -9.95 4.15
CA LEU A 70 -13.93 -9.40 4.80
C LEU A 70 -14.13 -7.93 5.18
N PHE A 71 -14.76 -7.14 4.32
CA PHE A 71 -15.11 -5.76 4.64
C PHE A 71 -16.07 -5.69 5.83
N ALA A 72 -17.09 -6.55 5.85
CA ALA A 72 -18.03 -6.66 6.97
C ALA A 72 -17.33 -6.97 8.31
N GLN A 73 -16.40 -7.94 8.30
CA GLN A 73 -15.60 -8.27 9.48
C GLN A 73 -14.73 -7.09 9.94
N THR A 74 -14.15 -6.35 8.98
CA THR A 74 -13.32 -5.17 9.29
C THR A 74 -14.15 -4.06 9.92
N GLN A 75 -15.35 -3.80 9.39
CA GLN A 75 -16.29 -2.84 9.98
C GLN A 75 -16.68 -3.23 11.41
N ALA A 76 -16.99 -4.50 11.65
CA ALA A 76 -17.33 -4.97 13.00
C ALA A 76 -16.18 -4.75 14.01
N LEU A 77 -14.92 -4.91 13.57
CA LEU A 77 -13.76 -4.62 14.42
C LEU A 77 -13.61 -3.13 14.72
N ILE A 78 -13.80 -2.27 13.72
CA ILE A 78 -13.77 -0.81 13.90
C ILE A 78 -14.90 -0.36 14.83
N ASP A 79 -16.10 -0.91 14.66
CA ASP A 79 -17.27 -0.60 15.48
C ASP A 79 -17.06 -1.03 16.93
N THR A 80 -16.51 -2.23 17.14
CA THR A 80 -16.15 -2.73 18.49
C THR A 80 -15.12 -1.82 19.15
N TYR A 81 -14.03 -1.48 18.44
CA TYR A 81 -13.01 -0.56 18.96
C TYR A 81 -13.58 0.82 19.31
N CYS A 82 -14.40 1.38 18.42
CA CYS A 82 -15.04 2.68 18.65
C CYS A 82 -16.02 2.61 19.82
N HIS A 83 -16.75 1.51 19.99
CA HIS A 83 -17.65 1.31 21.13
C HIS A 83 -16.88 1.24 22.46
N ASP A 84 -15.82 0.43 22.50
CA ASP A 84 -15.05 0.18 23.72
C ASP A 84 -14.22 1.40 24.17
N ILE A 85 -13.74 2.22 23.23
CA ILE A 85 -12.87 3.36 23.56
C ILE A 85 -13.62 4.67 23.61
N ALA A 86 -14.62 4.89 22.74
CA ALA A 86 -15.47 6.07 22.86
C ALA A 86 -16.47 5.97 24.03
N GLY A 87 -16.71 4.77 24.55
CA GLY A 87 -17.51 4.53 25.77
C GLY A 87 -16.75 4.66 27.10
N VAL A 88 -15.41 4.61 27.10
CA VAL A 88 -14.59 4.64 28.35
C VAL A 88 -13.97 6.03 28.60
N GLY A 89 -14.20 7.01 27.72
CA GLY A 89 -13.70 8.38 27.86
C GLY A 89 -14.75 9.47 28.07
N ALA A 90 -16.02 9.12 28.30
CA ALA A 90 -17.09 10.09 28.54
C ALA A 90 -17.24 10.41 30.04
N GLY A 91 -16.26 11.13 30.58
CA GLY A 91 -16.55 12.07 31.66
C GLY A 91 -17.32 13.24 31.06
N GLU A 92 -18.60 13.35 31.40
CA GLU A 92 -19.49 14.42 30.96
C GLU A 92 -18.98 15.84 31.32
N PRO A 93 -19.47 16.87 30.62
CA PRO A 93 -18.82 18.16 30.48
C PRO A 93 -19.15 19.11 31.63
N THR A 94 -18.19 19.92 32.06
CA THR A 94 -18.47 21.15 32.78
C THR A 94 -18.13 22.36 31.92
N ALA A 95 -19.17 23.08 31.54
CA ALA A 95 -19.11 24.41 30.96
C ALA A 95 -18.58 25.42 31.99
N ALA A 96 -17.38 25.95 31.75
CA ALA A 96 -16.74 27.18 32.26
C ALA A 96 -15.22 26.94 32.10
N ASP A 97 -14.42 27.66 31.33
CA ASP A 97 -14.32 29.12 31.25
C ASP A 97 -13.85 29.52 29.85
N PHE A 98 -14.74 30.18 29.11
CA PHE A 98 -14.29 31.19 28.15
C PHE A 98 -13.98 32.45 28.96
N ARG A 99 -12.71 32.87 29.02
CA ARG A 99 -12.34 34.29 29.13
C ARG A 99 -10.84 34.53 28.89
N GLY A 100 -10.57 35.05 27.69
CA GLY A 100 -9.65 36.17 27.47
C GLY A 100 -8.15 35.86 27.38
N ARG A 101 -7.54 36.19 26.24
CA ARG A 101 -6.92 37.52 26.03
C ARG A 101 -6.12 37.54 24.72
N ALA A 102 -6.52 38.42 23.79
CA ALA A 102 -5.67 38.98 22.73
C ALA A 102 -4.64 39.92 23.39
N THR A 103 -3.39 40.10 22.97
CA THR A 103 -2.76 40.38 21.67
C THR A 103 -1.25 40.42 21.92
N GLU A 104 -0.39 40.05 20.97
CA GLU A 104 0.82 40.84 20.66
C GLU A 104 1.48 40.45 19.33
N GLU A 105 2.05 41.47 18.68
CA GLU A 105 2.33 41.61 17.25
C GLU A 105 3.65 40.99 16.75
N ALA A 106 3.57 40.48 15.51
CA ALA A 106 4.47 40.60 14.34
C ALA A 106 6.03 40.67 14.48
N VAL A 107 6.73 39.81 13.72
CA VAL A 107 7.71 40.14 12.63
C VAL A 107 7.85 38.91 11.68
N PRO A 108 7.97 39.04 10.34
CA PRO A 108 7.90 37.93 9.39
C PRO A 108 9.27 37.30 9.12
N SER A 109 9.31 35.97 9.09
CA SER A 109 10.47 35.22 8.57
C SER A 109 9.99 33.94 7.89
N HIS A 110 10.47 33.75 6.66
CA HIS A 110 10.22 32.64 5.74
C HIS A 110 10.21 31.23 6.40
N PRO A 111 9.47 30.28 5.81
CA PRO A 111 9.36 28.93 6.34
C PRO A 111 10.63 28.12 6.00
N PRO A 112 11.21 27.36 6.94
CA PRO A 112 11.84 26.12 6.56
C PRO A 112 10.74 25.05 6.41
N ALA A 113 10.88 24.29 5.34
CA ALA A 113 10.01 23.23 4.89
C ALA A 113 9.50 22.32 6.02
N SER A 114 8.23 21.92 5.87
CA SER A 114 7.59 20.82 6.57
C SER A 114 8.50 19.58 6.61
N ALA A 115 9.18 19.38 7.74
CA ALA A 115 9.72 18.08 8.10
C ALA A 115 8.59 17.29 8.78
N THR A 116 8.19 16.23 8.09
CA THR A 116 7.17 15.24 8.41
C THR A 116 7.27 14.69 9.83
N THR A 117 6.20 14.87 10.61
CA THR A 117 6.00 14.27 11.95
C THR A 117 5.77 12.75 11.93
N ASP A 118 5.82 12.11 10.76
CA ASP A 118 5.48 10.70 10.55
C ASP A 118 6.72 9.77 10.63
N GLU A 119 7.94 10.30 10.56
CA GLU A 119 9.17 9.49 10.56
C GLU A 119 9.63 9.01 11.95
N THR A 120 9.04 9.51 13.03
CA THR A 120 9.52 9.25 14.41
C THR A 120 8.84 8.05 15.08
N GLU A 121 7.69 7.59 14.59
CA GLU A 121 7.01 6.42 15.18
C GLU A 121 7.70 5.11 14.79
N PRO A 122 7.81 4.13 15.71
CA PRO A 122 8.35 2.80 15.40
C PRO A 122 7.64 2.16 14.21
N PRO A 123 8.35 1.44 13.33
CA PRO A 123 7.77 0.89 12.11
C PRO A 123 6.65 -0.12 12.35
N GLU A 124 6.71 -0.85 13.47
CA GLU A 124 5.64 -1.74 13.94
C GLU A 124 4.31 -1.03 14.23
N VAL A 125 4.36 0.23 14.65
CA VAL A 125 3.18 1.07 14.89
C VAL A 125 2.74 1.68 13.57
N ARG A 126 3.68 2.30 12.84
CA ARG A 126 3.41 2.98 11.56
C ARG A 126 2.76 2.07 10.53
N TYR A 127 3.21 0.82 10.44
CA TYR A 127 2.74 -0.15 9.46
C TYR A 127 1.91 -1.29 10.06
N ALA A 128 1.38 -1.14 11.28
CA ALA A 128 0.70 -2.21 12.01
C ALA A 128 -0.33 -2.97 11.15
N GLY A 129 -1.18 -2.27 10.40
CA GLY A 129 -2.19 -2.87 9.54
C GLY A 129 -1.61 -3.68 8.37
N TRP A 130 -0.57 -3.18 7.71
CA TRP A 130 0.08 -3.85 6.59
C TRP A 130 0.93 -5.04 7.05
N ILE A 131 1.58 -4.91 8.21
CA ILE A 131 2.30 -6.02 8.86
C ILE A 131 1.33 -7.15 9.20
N ALA A 132 0.15 -6.83 9.74
CA ALA A 132 -0.87 -7.83 10.05
C ALA A 132 -1.40 -8.51 8.77
N GLU A 133 -1.55 -7.78 7.67
CA GLU A 133 -1.92 -8.34 6.36
C GLU A 133 -0.88 -9.32 5.83
N LEU A 134 0.40 -8.94 5.85
CA LEU A 134 1.50 -9.81 5.42
C LEU A 134 1.63 -11.06 6.29
N ARG A 135 1.43 -10.95 7.61
CA ARG A 135 1.43 -12.12 8.50
C ARG A 135 0.30 -13.08 8.17
N ARG A 136 -0.89 -12.57 7.84
CA ARG A 136 -2.04 -13.39 7.42
C ARG A 136 -1.81 -14.12 6.11
N SER A 137 -1.04 -13.53 5.18
CA SER A 137 -0.64 -14.21 3.93
C SER A 137 0.54 -15.19 4.11
N GLY A 138 1.03 -15.38 5.33
CA GLY A 138 2.13 -16.28 5.65
C GLY A 138 3.52 -15.69 5.38
N ALA A 139 3.62 -14.39 5.10
CA ALA A 139 4.91 -13.73 4.91
C ALA A 139 5.67 -13.63 6.24
N LYS A 140 6.95 -13.96 6.18
CA LYS A 140 7.90 -13.82 7.30
C LYS A 140 8.42 -12.39 7.33
N ILE A 141 7.67 -11.51 7.98
CA ILE A 141 8.04 -10.11 8.21
C ILE A 141 8.53 -9.89 9.65
N SER A 142 9.58 -9.10 9.80
CA SER A 142 10.14 -8.66 11.09
C SER A 142 9.77 -7.19 11.32
N PRO A 143 8.67 -6.87 12.04
CA PRO A 143 8.14 -5.50 12.20
C PRO A 143 9.19 -4.45 12.57
N GLU A 144 10.06 -4.80 13.50
CA GLU A 144 11.09 -3.96 14.07
C GLU A 144 12.23 -3.64 13.08
N ARG A 145 12.36 -4.45 12.03
CA ARG A 145 13.38 -4.30 10.99
C ARG A 145 12.84 -3.66 9.71
N VAL A 146 11.55 -3.35 9.67
CA VAL A 146 10.92 -2.69 8.52
C VAL A 146 11.47 -1.28 8.38
N ILE A 147 12.02 -1.00 7.21
CA ILE A 147 12.49 0.34 6.85
C ILE A 147 11.33 1.14 6.25
N ARG A 148 10.63 0.55 5.29
CA ARG A 148 9.51 1.18 4.60
C ARG A 148 8.65 0.12 3.93
N MET A 149 7.36 0.42 3.82
CA MET A 149 6.38 -0.40 3.13
C MET A 149 5.61 0.47 2.13
N THR A 150 5.04 -0.15 1.12
CA THR A 150 4.15 0.50 0.17
C THR A 150 3.18 -0.51 -0.48
N ARG A 151 2.23 -0.02 -1.25
CA ARG A 151 1.45 -0.81 -2.20
C ARG A 151 2.05 -0.67 -3.59
N HIS A 152 2.36 -1.80 -4.19
CA HIS A 152 2.67 -1.84 -5.61
C HIS A 152 1.38 -1.60 -6.41
N ARG A 153 1.51 -1.10 -7.64
CA ARG A 153 0.36 -0.75 -8.51
C ARG A 153 -0.62 -1.89 -8.80
N ASP A 154 -0.21 -3.15 -8.64
CA ASP A 154 -1.10 -4.31 -8.76
C ASP A 154 -1.93 -4.57 -7.49
N GLY A 155 -1.80 -3.71 -6.48
CA GLY A 155 -2.53 -3.76 -5.21
C GLY A 155 -1.82 -4.57 -4.12
N ARG A 156 -0.74 -5.31 -4.43
CA ARG A 156 -0.04 -6.12 -3.42
C ARG A 156 0.86 -5.26 -2.53
N LEU A 157 0.98 -5.67 -1.26
CA LEU A 157 1.94 -5.05 -0.34
C LEU A 157 3.38 -5.40 -0.70
N VAL A 158 4.25 -4.39 -0.66
CA VAL A 158 5.68 -4.51 -0.89
C VAL A 158 6.42 -3.86 0.27
N TRP A 159 7.49 -4.48 0.77
CA TRP A 159 8.26 -3.93 1.89
C TRP A 159 9.75 -4.12 1.74
N LEU A 160 10.48 -3.24 2.42
CA LEU A 160 11.92 -3.31 2.61
C LEU A 160 12.21 -3.48 4.10
N GLU A 161 13.00 -4.50 4.44
CA GLU A 161 13.64 -4.63 5.74
C GLU A 161 15.11 -4.25 5.66
N GLU A 162 15.75 -4.10 6.81
CA GLU A 162 17.18 -3.87 6.91
C GLU A 162 18.00 -4.93 6.15
N GLY A 163 17.63 -6.20 6.28
CA GLY A 163 18.26 -7.31 5.55
C GLY A 163 19.72 -7.57 5.95
N HIS A 164 20.53 -7.99 4.97
CA HIS A 164 21.96 -8.31 5.14
C HIS A 164 22.73 -7.96 3.85
N GLU A 165 23.92 -7.36 3.99
CA GLU A 165 24.74 -6.85 2.87
C GLU A 165 25.01 -7.89 1.77
N ASN A 166 25.22 -9.15 2.14
CA ASN A 166 25.57 -10.22 1.21
C ASN A 166 24.38 -10.95 0.58
N SER A 167 23.13 -10.66 0.96
CA SER A 167 21.98 -11.44 0.50
C SER A 167 20.76 -10.63 0.07
N SER A 168 20.26 -9.68 0.88
CA SER A 168 19.00 -9.00 0.58
C SER A 168 18.73 -7.75 1.42
N GLY A 169 17.70 -6.99 1.03
CA GLY A 169 17.15 -5.87 1.80
C GLY A 169 18.01 -4.61 1.71
N ARG A 170 17.77 -3.64 2.61
CA ARG A 170 18.40 -2.31 2.57
C ARG A 170 19.92 -2.41 2.56
N ALA A 171 20.49 -3.24 3.43
CA ALA A 171 21.94 -3.42 3.56
C ALA A 171 22.57 -3.91 2.25
N HIS A 172 21.89 -4.79 1.50
CA HIS A 172 22.38 -5.25 0.20
C HIS A 172 22.24 -4.20 -0.91
N ILE A 173 21.19 -3.38 -0.85
CA ILE A 173 20.92 -2.27 -1.79
C ILE A 173 21.87 -1.09 -1.57
N LEU A 174 22.31 -0.86 -0.33
CA LEU A 174 23.17 0.27 0.05
C LEU A 174 24.60 -0.16 0.37
N ARG A 175 25.07 -1.31 -0.13
CA ARG A 175 26.49 -1.65 -0.03
C ARG A 175 27.35 -0.66 -0.85
N PRO A 176 28.62 -0.44 -0.50
CA PRO A 176 29.47 0.57 -1.14
C PRO A 176 29.48 0.50 -2.67
N GLU A 177 29.67 -0.68 -3.24
CA GLU A 177 29.74 -0.84 -4.70
C GLU A 177 28.41 -0.48 -5.38
N ARG A 178 27.29 -0.76 -4.71
CA ARG A 178 25.96 -0.47 -5.23
C ARG A 178 25.64 1.02 -5.16
N ILE A 179 26.09 1.70 -4.11
CA ILE A 179 25.97 3.16 -3.99
C ILE A 179 26.75 3.83 -5.13
N ASP A 180 27.96 3.38 -5.43
CA ASP A 180 28.76 3.90 -6.54
C ASP A 180 28.07 3.70 -7.90
N GLU A 181 27.46 2.52 -8.13
CA GLU A 181 26.65 2.24 -9.32
C GLU A 181 25.47 3.24 -9.47
N PHE A 182 24.72 3.49 -8.38
CA PHE A 182 23.62 4.46 -8.38
C PHE A 182 24.11 5.89 -8.60
N ALA A 183 25.20 6.28 -7.93
CA ALA A 183 25.80 7.60 -8.08
C ALA A 183 26.27 7.84 -9.53
N GLY A 184 26.90 6.85 -10.16
CA GLY A 184 27.28 6.90 -11.59
C GLY A 184 26.07 6.99 -12.54
N SER A 185 24.88 6.62 -12.07
CA SER A 185 23.61 6.77 -12.78
C SER A 185 22.89 8.09 -12.49
N GLY A 186 23.47 8.96 -11.66
CA GLY A 186 22.89 10.25 -11.26
C GLY A 186 21.90 10.15 -10.10
N ILE A 187 21.96 9.08 -9.30
CA ILE A 187 21.08 8.87 -8.15
C ILE A 187 21.96 8.83 -6.90
N PRO A 188 22.01 9.91 -6.10
CA PRO A 188 22.81 9.92 -4.87
C PRO A 188 22.19 8.98 -3.83
N GLU A 189 23.02 8.43 -2.94
CA GLU A 189 22.64 7.46 -1.89
C GLU A 189 21.33 7.84 -1.17
N ARG A 190 21.24 9.08 -0.70
CA ARG A 190 20.07 9.61 0.02
C ARG A 190 18.75 9.48 -0.73
N ARG A 191 18.79 9.41 -2.07
CA ARG A 191 17.60 9.30 -2.93
C ARG A 191 17.30 7.88 -3.39
N VAL A 192 18.20 6.91 -3.14
CA VAL A 192 18.05 5.54 -3.67
C VAL A 192 16.73 4.91 -3.23
N LEU A 193 16.42 4.97 -1.93
CA LEU A 193 15.19 4.39 -1.41
C LEU A 193 13.95 5.13 -1.92
N ASP A 194 13.96 6.47 -1.93
CA ASP A 194 12.83 7.25 -2.44
C ASP A 194 12.54 6.95 -3.91
N VAL A 195 13.58 6.81 -4.73
CA VAL A 195 13.41 6.40 -6.13
C VAL A 195 12.80 5.01 -6.22
N ILE A 196 13.33 4.03 -5.48
CA ILE A 196 12.79 2.66 -5.48
C ILE A 196 11.30 2.63 -5.13
N PHE A 197 10.90 3.30 -4.05
CA PHE A 197 9.50 3.33 -3.61
C PHE A 197 8.61 4.11 -4.57
N ASN A 198 9.08 5.26 -5.08
CA ASN A 198 8.34 6.01 -6.10
C ASN A 198 8.11 5.18 -7.37
N GLU A 199 9.11 4.42 -7.83
CA GLU A 199 8.95 3.60 -9.04
C GLU A 199 7.98 2.42 -8.84
N ILE A 200 7.95 1.84 -7.64
CA ILE A 200 7.00 0.77 -7.30
C ILE A 200 5.54 1.28 -7.29
N GLU A 201 5.33 2.50 -6.79
CA GLU A 201 4.00 3.13 -6.66
C GLU A 201 3.53 3.76 -7.97
N ASN A 202 4.39 4.57 -8.59
CA ASN A 202 4.03 5.52 -9.64
C ASN A 202 4.81 5.30 -10.95
N GLY A 203 5.84 4.44 -10.92
CA GLY A 203 6.76 4.25 -12.03
C GLY A 203 6.14 3.53 -13.23
N SER A 204 6.66 3.83 -14.41
CA SER A 204 6.31 3.11 -15.63
C SER A 204 7.20 1.88 -15.78
N LEU A 205 6.62 0.69 -15.64
CA LEU A 205 7.35 -0.56 -15.87
C LEU A 205 7.66 -0.73 -17.34
N VAL A 206 8.95 -0.82 -17.64
CA VAL A 206 9.47 -1.07 -18.99
C VAL A 206 9.38 -2.55 -19.33
N ARG A 207 9.78 -3.42 -18.40
CA ARG A 207 9.72 -4.87 -18.56
C ARG A 207 9.85 -5.61 -17.25
N THR A 208 9.33 -6.84 -17.22
CA THR A 208 9.70 -7.84 -16.22
C THR A 208 10.95 -8.60 -16.68
N SER A 209 11.81 -8.92 -15.72
CA SER A 209 13.01 -9.76 -15.83
C SER A 209 12.81 -10.97 -14.92
N GLY A 210 13.41 -12.11 -15.29
CA GLY A 210 13.36 -13.33 -14.47
C GLY A 210 13.74 -13.09 -13.00
N ASN A 211 13.21 -13.94 -12.12
CA ASN A 211 13.32 -13.89 -10.65
C ASN A 211 12.59 -12.72 -9.97
N GLY A 212 11.42 -12.30 -10.46
CA GLY A 212 10.65 -11.20 -9.85
C GLY A 212 11.30 -9.83 -10.03
N GLY A 213 12.15 -9.67 -11.05
CA GLY A 213 12.79 -8.40 -11.36
C GLY A 213 11.87 -7.51 -12.18
N GLU A 214 11.59 -6.32 -11.69
CA GLU A 214 10.86 -5.28 -12.41
C GLU A 214 11.83 -4.19 -12.85
N VAL A 215 11.71 -3.74 -14.09
CA VAL A 215 12.61 -2.74 -14.68
C VAL A 215 11.83 -1.45 -14.93
N TYR A 216 12.33 -0.38 -14.34
CA TYR A 216 11.76 0.96 -14.41
C TYR A 216 12.70 1.91 -15.14
N GLU A 217 12.13 2.89 -15.82
CA GLU A 217 12.89 4.00 -16.41
C GLU A 217 12.76 5.22 -15.50
N VAL A 218 13.89 5.67 -14.96
CA VAL A 218 13.96 6.76 -14.01
C VAL A 218 14.61 7.97 -14.66
N PRO A 219 13.98 9.16 -14.60
CA PRO A 219 14.60 10.39 -15.01
C PRO A 219 15.71 10.76 -14.02
N THR A 220 16.93 10.95 -14.51
CA THR A 220 18.07 11.43 -13.70
C THR A 220 18.73 12.64 -14.36
N GLU A 221 19.57 13.36 -13.61
CA GLU A 221 20.27 14.55 -14.10
C GLU A 221 21.19 14.25 -15.30
N VAL A 222 21.65 13.01 -15.42
CA VAL A 222 22.52 12.52 -16.51
C VAL A 222 21.72 11.84 -17.64
N GLY A 223 20.41 12.07 -17.68
CA GLY A 223 19.45 11.49 -18.63
C GLY A 223 18.79 10.21 -18.13
N PRO A 224 17.77 9.68 -18.84
CA PRO A 224 17.01 8.51 -18.38
C PRO A 224 17.92 7.30 -18.13
N ARG A 225 17.66 6.58 -17.03
CA ARG A 225 18.37 5.37 -16.62
C ARG A 225 17.37 4.27 -16.31
N LEU A 226 17.79 3.03 -16.54
CA LEU A 226 16.98 1.89 -16.16
C LEU A 226 17.39 1.45 -14.75
N ILE A 227 16.43 1.12 -13.90
CA ILE A 227 16.68 0.52 -12.59
C ILE A 227 15.94 -0.81 -12.54
N LYS A 228 16.62 -1.85 -12.10
CA LYS A 228 16.00 -3.12 -11.77
C LYS A 228 15.70 -3.17 -10.28
N ILE A 229 14.47 -3.52 -9.92
CA ILE A 229 14.01 -3.75 -8.55
C ILE A 229 13.55 -5.20 -8.49
N VAL A 230 14.13 -6.01 -7.61
CA VAL A 230 13.75 -7.42 -7.44
C VAL A 230 12.82 -7.55 -6.26
N ILE A 231 11.57 -7.89 -6.54
CA ILE A 231 10.50 -8.08 -5.56
C ILE A 231 10.17 -9.57 -5.55
N ALA A 232 10.36 -10.23 -4.40
CA ALA A 232 9.98 -11.62 -4.23
C ALA A 232 8.46 -11.78 -4.30
N SER A 233 7.99 -13.00 -4.57
CA SER A 233 6.54 -13.28 -4.73
C SER A 233 5.70 -12.92 -3.51
N ASN A 234 6.31 -12.89 -2.32
CA ASN A 234 5.65 -12.48 -1.09
C ASN A 234 5.53 -10.96 -0.93
N GLY A 235 6.24 -10.15 -1.74
CA GLY A 235 6.30 -8.68 -1.64
C GLY A 235 7.61 -8.13 -1.07
N TYR A 236 8.56 -8.97 -0.66
CA TYR A 236 9.83 -8.51 -0.09
C TYR A 236 10.77 -7.95 -1.16
N ILE A 237 11.31 -6.75 -0.96
CA ILE A 237 12.34 -6.17 -1.83
C ILE A 237 13.68 -6.83 -1.51
N VAL A 238 14.16 -7.66 -2.43
CA VAL A 238 15.41 -8.41 -2.27
C VAL A 238 16.62 -7.55 -2.61
N THR A 239 16.60 -6.87 -3.76
CA THR A 239 17.74 -6.06 -4.25
C THR A 239 17.27 -5.05 -5.28
N SER A 240 18.06 -3.99 -5.52
CA SER A 240 17.84 -3.05 -6.60
C SER A 240 19.15 -2.47 -7.10
N HIS A 241 19.31 -2.39 -8.42
CA HIS A 241 20.50 -1.83 -9.07
C HIS A 241 20.16 -1.07 -10.34
N PRO A 242 20.95 -0.04 -10.68
CA PRO A 242 20.86 0.55 -11.99
C PRO A 242 21.31 -0.45 -13.04
N MET A 243 20.71 -0.33 -14.22
CA MET A 243 21.12 -1.01 -15.42
C MET A 243 21.73 -0.01 -16.39
N GLY A 244 22.58 -0.51 -17.29
CA GLY A 244 23.19 0.31 -18.33
C GLY A 244 22.15 1.09 -19.15
N ARG A 245 22.63 2.14 -19.83
CA ARG A 245 21.79 3.05 -20.63
C ARG A 245 20.89 2.26 -21.58
N ARG A 246 19.59 2.59 -21.62
CA ARG A 246 18.68 2.08 -22.64
C ARG A 246 19.25 2.47 -24.01
N ARG A 247 19.74 1.48 -24.76
CA ARG A 247 20.06 1.68 -26.17
C ARG A 247 18.73 1.88 -26.88
N GLY A 248 18.50 3.12 -27.34
CA GLY A 248 17.41 3.44 -28.26
C GLY A 248 17.63 2.80 -29.61
#